data_AF-A0A0B4EY50-F1
#
_entry.id   AF-A0A0B4EY50-F1
#
_cell.length_a   1.000
_cell.length_b   1.000
_cell.length_c   1.000
_cell.angle_alpha   90.00
_cell.angle_beta   90.00
_cell.angle_gamma   90.00
#
_symmetry.space_group_name_H-M   'P 1'
#
loop_
_entity.id
_entity.type
_entity.pdbx_description
1 polymer ?
#
loop_
_entity_poly.entity_id
_entity_poly.type
_entity_poly.pdbx_seq_one_letter_code
_entity_poly.pdbx_strand_id
1 'polypeptide(L)'
;MKQKTFRYLSYQENLAERLLDYRKDSYIVVENNQIKSILMSQYYHFPILAERPIIFSLEELFSYLFVSSHAILKDVKRIFFLYRCLSKEMKNAWQIQSYFDFVDIANEFFMLYEEIQGKEAELETMISAWQKEKYNFFKELKERLEKKQDKYLLKEFAWTKERYSPQNLHHFSKIVFFDIPSFPNRCKTLLPLLQEDFDLEFVLQVPREDFEEEKLMLRQVSPKLWEGDFFCYEVGSEWEEALYLLAEKEKKDFFVYSSSPHEKHFSNLFPQSFIDSSRNSFNKTKLYQFIELQLNLLREKEVGQKDTLPLETLLSAVQKRVCREYYGFWEEDFILLRKLLKEEYRLISMKLLQNTNYIEIIGEHPSFCQKVSIFLEDLFAIETWKTGKDIYDYFEQHIEIQKWKEEEYPDVLDVFYEVLSRLYATQGNEDFPSYEKYFEGNLGRNLYQLLYRSLDSIYLKSAQSFSEEKMEIRDWHSVMYEKKRKRRLFS
;
A
#
# COMPACT_ATOMS: atom_id res chain seq x y z
N MET A 1 1.54 -17.08 37.38
CA MET A 1 1.53 -17.00 35.91
C MET A 1 0.28 -17.67 35.40
N LYS A 2 -0.42 -17.03 34.47
CA LYS A 2 -1.60 -17.60 33.80
C LYS A 2 -1.21 -18.77 32.89
N GLN A 3 -2.19 -19.55 32.45
CA GLN A 3 -1.91 -20.75 31.67
C GLN A 3 -1.49 -20.38 30.24
N LYS A 4 -0.51 -21.12 29.71
CA LYS A 4 -0.14 -21.11 28.28
C LYS A 4 -0.43 -22.50 27.73
N THR A 5 -1.29 -22.57 26.71
CA THR A 5 -1.75 -23.85 26.13
C THR A 5 -1.66 -23.83 24.60
N PHE A 6 -1.45 -25.00 24.01
CA PHE A 6 -1.43 -25.20 22.57
C PHE A 6 -2.51 -26.20 22.18
N ARG A 7 -3.29 -25.84 21.16
CA ARG A 7 -4.31 -26.69 20.57
C ARG A 7 -4.03 -26.82 19.08
N TYR A 8 -3.92 -28.06 18.62
CA TYR A 8 -3.65 -28.37 17.23
C TYR A 8 -4.93 -28.87 16.57
N LEU A 9 -5.30 -28.26 15.45
CA LEU A 9 -6.44 -28.64 14.63
C LEU A 9 -5.95 -29.41 13.40
N SER A 10 -6.72 -30.37 12.94
CA SER A 10 -6.46 -31.02 11.65
C SER A 10 -6.70 -30.04 10.50
N TYR A 11 -5.91 -30.14 9.43
CA TYR A 11 -6.10 -29.38 8.19
C TYR A 11 -7.49 -29.59 7.53
N GLN A 12 -8.18 -30.68 7.88
CA GLN A 12 -9.54 -30.96 7.40
C GLN A 12 -10.62 -30.18 8.16
N GLU A 13 -10.31 -29.64 9.34
CA GLU A 13 -11.26 -28.92 10.17
C GLU A 13 -11.60 -27.54 9.59
N ASN A 14 -12.82 -27.08 9.83
CA ASN A 14 -13.23 -25.74 9.45
C ASN A 14 -12.84 -24.74 10.55
N LEU A 15 -11.80 -23.95 10.26
CA LEU A 15 -11.31 -22.89 11.15
C LEU A 15 -12.42 -21.94 11.60
N ALA A 16 -13.34 -21.58 10.72
CA ALA A 16 -14.39 -20.66 11.09
C ALA A 16 -15.41 -21.26 12.08
N GLU A 17 -15.73 -22.54 11.94
CA GLU A 17 -16.61 -23.22 12.89
C GLU A 17 -15.93 -23.35 14.26
N ARG A 18 -14.63 -23.67 14.28
CA ARG A 18 -13.85 -23.79 15.52
C ARG A 18 -13.65 -22.47 16.25
N LEU A 19 -13.53 -21.37 15.52
CA LEU A 19 -13.45 -20.04 16.11
C LEU A 19 -14.68 -19.71 16.98
N LEU A 20 -15.85 -20.25 16.62
CA LEU A 20 -17.08 -20.03 17.39
C LEU A 20 -17.03 -20.61 18.80
N ASP A 21 -16.20 -21.62 19.05
CA ASP A 21 -16.03 -22.22 20.38
C ASP A 21 -15.50 -21.19 21.38
N TYR A 22 -14.80 -20.14 20.91
CA TYR A 22 -14.12 -19.12 21.72
C TYR A 22 -14.89 -17.80 21.84
N ARG A 23 -16.09 -17.69 21.27
CA ARG A 23 -16.78 -16.40 21.11
C ARG A 23 -17.26 -15.73 22.41
N LYS A 24 -17.34 -16.47 23.51
CA LYS A 24 -18.03 -16.04 24.75
C LYS A 24 -17.10 -15.63 25.88
N ASP A 25 -15.84 -16.03 25.83
CA ASP A 25 -14.93 -15.98 26.98
C ASP A 25 -13.52 -15.54 26.60
N SER A 26 -13.28 -15.22 25.34
CA SER A 26 -11.94 -15.03 24.80
C SER A 26 -11.87 -13.87 23.81
N TYR A 27 -10.73 -13.15 23.83
CA TYR A 27 -10.31 -12.31 22.71
C TYR A 27 -9.64 -13.18 21.66
N ILE A 28 -10.09 -13.09 20.42
CA ILE A 28 -9.55 -13.89 19.32
C ILE A 28 -8.61 -13.02 18.51
N VAL A 29 -7.40 -13.51 18.28
CA VAL A 29 -6.33 -12.74 17.64
C VAL A 29 -5.87 -13.48 16.40
N VAL A 30 -5.89 -12.79 15.27
CA VAL A 30 -5.43 -13.31 13.98
C VAL A 30 -4.24 -12.48 13.48
N GLU A 31 -3.50 -13.02 12.51
CA GLU A 31 -2.26 -12.40 12.04
C GLU A 31 -2.47 -10.96 11.54
N ASN A 32 -3.45 -10.73 10.66
CA ASN A 32 -3.67 -9.42 10.03
C ASN A 32 -5.15 -9.12 9.73
N ASN A 33 -5.42 -7.88 9.31
CA ASN A 33 -6.77 -7.42 9.00
C ASN A 33 -7.41 -8.13 7.79
N GLN A 34 -6.60 -8.63 6.85
CA GLN A 34 -7.11 -9.40 5.71
C GLN A 34 -7.71 -10.73 6.20
N ILE A 35 -6.99 -11.49 7.02
CA ILE A 35 -7.50 -12.74 7.64
C ILE A 35 -8.71 -12.46 8.53
N LYS A 36 -8.69 -11.38 9.31
CA LYS A 36 -9.85 -10.92 10.09
C LYS A 36 -11.07 -10.72 9.19
N SER A 37 -10.92 -10.01 8.06
CA SER A 37 -12.00 -9.77 7.10
C SER A 37 -12.49 -11.06 6.44
N ILE A 38 -11.59 -12.00 6.13
CA ILE A 38 -11.91 -13.32 5.55
C ILE A 38 -12.84 -14.06 6.49
N LEU A 39 -12.41 -14.21 7.74
CA LEU A 39 -13.15 -14.91 8.77
C LEU A 39 -14.49 -14.21 9.01
N MET A 40 -14.50 -12.89 9.21
CA MET A 40 -15.73 -12.08 9.34
C MET A 40 -16.71 -12.29 8.18
N SER A 41 -16.21 -12.37 6.94
CA SER A 41 -17.05 -12.59 5.76
C SER A 41 -17.77 -13.95 5.80
N GLN A 42 -17.15 -14.96 6.41
CA GLN A 42 -17.71 -16.31 6.56
C GLN A 42 -18.82 -16.35 7.62
N TYR A 43 -18.94 -15.31 8.47
CA TYR A 43 -19.95 -15.21 9.54
C TYR A 43 -21.15 -14.29 9.25
N TYR A 44 -21.31 -13.80 8.01
CA TYR A 44 -22.41 -12.89 7.64
C TYR A 44 -23.83 -13.45 7.89
N HIS A 45 -23.98 -14.72 8.29
CA HIS A 45 -25.27 -15.38 8.54
C HIS A 45 -25.53 -15.61 10.03
N PHE A 46 -24.85 -14.88 10.92
CA PHE A 46 -25.13 -14.94 12.35
C PHE A 46 -26.56 -14.47 12.66
N PRO A 47 -27.32 -15.19 13.50
CA PRO A 47 -28.56 -14.68 14.05
C PRO A 47 -28.29 -13.34 14.74
N ILE A 48 -29.15 -12.35 14.53
CA ILE A 48 -29.00 -10.97 15.05
C ILE A 48 -28.75 -10.95 16.57
N LEU A 49 -29.29 -11.94 17.29
CA LEU A 49 -29.25 -12.04 18.76
C LEU A 49 -28.08 -12.90 19.30
N ALA A 50 -27.28 -13.53 18.44
CA ALA A 50 -26.15 -14.35 18.90
C ALA A 50 -24.93 -13.47 19.20
N GLU A 51 -24.29 -13.71 20.35
CA GLU A 51 -23.04 -13.04 20.73
C GLU A 51 -21.98 -13.26 19.65
N ARG A 52 -21.39 -12.15 19.21
CA ARG A 52 -20.36 -12.13 18.17
C ARG A 52 -18.97 -12.27 18.80
N PRO A 53 -18.06 -13.03 18.17
CA PRO A 53 -16.69 -13.09 18.63
C PRO A 53 -16.02 -11.71 18.52
N ILE A 54 -15.22 -11.34 19.52
CA ILE A 54 -14.35 -10.17 19.47
C ILE A 54 -13.04 -10.60 18.81
N ILE A 55 -12.88 -10.23 17.54
CA ILE A 55 -11.67 -10.56 16.76
C ILE A 55 -10.81 -9.31 16.55
N PHE A 56 -9.55 -9.42 16.92
CA PHE A 56 -8.49 -8.46 16.64
C PHE A 56 -7.49 -9.02 15.64
N SER A 57 -6.90 -8.15 14.81
CA SER A 57 -5.58 -8.47 14.27
C SER A 57 -4.51 -8.31 15.35
N LEU A 58 -3.31 -8.87 15.14
CA LEU A 58 -2.19 -8.66 16.05
C LEU A 58 -1.97 -7.16 16.31
N GLU A 59 -1.88 -6.35 15.25
CA GLU A 59 -1.65 -4.91 15.38
C GLU A 59 -2.75 -4.20 16.20
N GLU A 60 -4.02 -4.54 15.99
CA GLU A 60 -5.13 -4.00 16.77
C GLU A 60 -5.01 -4.36 18.25
N LEU A 61 -4.80 -5.64 18.57
CA LEU A 61 -4.67 -6.11 19.96
C LEU A 61 -3.56 -5.34 20.69
N PHE A 62 -2.37 -5.29 20.09
CA PHE A 62 -1.23 -4.60 20.69
C PHE A 62 -1.50 -3.09 20.79
N SER A 63 -2.24 -2.47 19.88
CA SER A 63 -2.61 -1.05 20.01
C SER A 63 -3.53 -0.75 21.20
N TYR A 64 -4.38 -1.70 21.61
CA TYR A 64 -5.21 -1.56 22.82
C TYR A 64 -4.40 -1.80 24.10
N LEU A 65 -3.46 -2.75 24.06
CA LEU A 65 -2.67 -3.14 25.22
C LEU A 65 -1.48 -2.22 25.49
N PHE A 66 -0.93 -1.55 24.48
CA PHE A 66 0.26 -0.72 24.61
C PHE A 66 -0.09 0.73 24.34
N VAL A 67 -0.48 1.43 25.40
CA VAL A 67 -0.92 2.82 25.33
C VAL A 67 0.24 3.75 25.60
N SER A 68 0.42 4.69 24.68
CA SER A 68 1.38 5.76 24.83
C SER A 68 0.65 7.07 25.13
N SER A 69 1.21 7.86 26.04
CA SER A 69 0.87 9.28 26.18
C SER A 69 1.34 10.11 24.97
N HIS A 70 2.26 9.56 24.17
CA HIS A 70 2.81 10.20 22.98
C HIS A 70 1.98 9.84 21.75
N ALA A 71 1.86 10.76 20.81
CA ALA A 71 1.16 10.51 19.55
C ALA A 71 1.95 9.50 18.69
N ILE A 72 1.29 8.41 18.30
CA ILE A 72 1.91 7.36 17.47
C ILE A 72 1.93 7.82 16.01
N LEU A 73 3.11 7.87 15.42
CA LEU A 73 3.31 8.23 14.01
C LEU A 73 3.19 7.00 13.12
N LYS A 74 2.38 7.14 12.06
CA LYS A 74 2.14 6.13 11.03
C LYS A 74 2.41 6.70 9.63
N ASP A 75 2.41 5.83 8.62
CA ASP A 75 2.48 6.16 7.20
C ASP A 75 3.63 7.11 6.83
N VAL A 76 3.31 8.27 6.24
CA VAL A 76 4.28 9.25 5.76
C VAL A 76 4.91 10.04 6.92
N LYS A 77 4.16 10.25 8.02
CA LYS A 77 4.63 11.03 9.18
C LYS A 77 5.86 10.41 9.84
N ARG A 78 5.93 9.07 9.93
CA ARG A 78 7.10 8.38 10.51
C ARG A 78 8.36 8.61 9.68
N ILE A 79 8.27 8.64 8.35
CA ILE A 79 9.41 8.88 7.46
C ILE A 79 9.86 10.35 7.57
N PHE A 80 8.92 11.30 7.58
CA PHE A 80 9.26 12.72 7.80
C PHE A 80 9.98 12.94 9.12
N PHE A 81 9.49 12.33 10.19
CA PHE A 81 10.11 12.44 11.51
C PHE A 81 11.53 11.86 11.50
N LEU A 82 11.71 10.67 10.90
CA LEU A 82 13.01 10.03 10.79
C LEU A 82 13.99 10.84 9.91
N TYR A 83 13.54 11.43 8.80
CA TYR A 83 14.35 12.28 7.93
C TYR A 83 14.90 13.50 8.69
N ARG A 84 14.16 14.05 9.66
CA ARG A 84 14.65 15.15 10.53
C ARG A 84 15.73 14.73 11.51
N CYS A 85 15.89 13.44 11.77
CA CYS A 85 16.94 12.94 12.66
C CYS A 85 18.32 12.93 11.97
N LEU A 86 18.35 12.90 10.63
CA LEU A 86 19.58 12.92 9.84
C LEU A 86 20.38 14.22 10.07
N SER A 87 21.69 14.10 10.33
CA SER A 87 22.58 15.26 10.24
C SER A 87 23.06 15.53 8.83
N LYS A 88 23.72 16.67 8.65
CA LYS A 88 24.38 17.02 7.39
C LYS A 88 25.46 16.01 7.02
N GLU A 89 26.21 15.52 8.00
CA GLU A 89 27.26 14.51 7.79
C GLU A 89 26.65 13.19 7.29
N MET A 90 25.56 12.73 7.92
CA MET A 90 24.83 11.53 7.50
C MET A 90 24.28 11.66 6.08
N LYS A 91 23.66 12.82 5.77
CA LYS A 91 23.13 13.10 4.43
C LYS A 91 24.22 13.08 3.36
N ASN A 92 25.37 13.70 3.64
CA ASN A 92 26.49 13.74 2.70
C ASN A 92 27.13 12.37 2.48
N ALA A 93 27.33 11.59 3.56
CA ALA A 93 27.94 10.27 3.48
C ALA A 93 27.10 9.28 2.64
N TRP A 94 25.77 9.36 2.75
CA TRP A 94 24.83 8.49 2.04
C TRP A 94 24.24 9.13 0.78
N GLN A 95 24.77 10.27 0.34
CA GLN A 95 24.30 11.02 -0.83
C GLN A 95 22.77 11.30 -0.82
N ILE A 96 22.20 11.50 0.36
CA ILE A 96 20.77 11.79 0.55
C ILE A 96 20.55 13.28 0.29
N GLN A 97 20.11 13.62 -0.92
CA GLN A 97 19.86 14.99 -1.34
C GLN A 97 18.44 15.44 -0.96
N SER A 98 17.46 14.55 -1.06
CA SER A 98 16.05 14.85 -0.84
C SER A 98 15.36 13.89 0.13
N TYR A 99 14.15 14.24 0.56
CA TYR A 99 13.26 13.32 1.27
C TYR A 99 13.03 12.02 0.46
N PHE A 100 12.88 12.12 -0.87
CA PHE A 100 12.52 10.98 -1.71
C PHE A 100 13.62 9.94 -1.84
N ASP A 101 14.90 10.35 -1.72
CA ASP A 101 16.05 9.44 -1.71
C ASP A 101 16.12 8.64 -0.39
N PHE A 102 15.52 9.17 0.67
CA PHE A 102 15.53 8.56 1.99
C PHE A 102 14.37 7.59 2.24
N VAL A 103 13.31 7.62 1.43
CA VAL A 103 12.10 6.81 1.66
C VAL A 103 12.44 5.31 1.77
N ASP A 104 13.24 4.80 0.84
CA ASP A 104 13.58 3.37 0.80
C ASP A 104 14.49 3.00 1.99
N ILE A 105 15.47 3.85 2.30
CA ILE A 105 16.35 3.71 3.46
C ILE A 105 15.54 3.69 4.76
N ALA A 106 14.51 4.53 4.88
CA ALA A 106 13.63 4.58 6.04
C ALA A 106 12.77 3.31 6.16
N ASN A 107 12.25 2.79 5.05
CA ASN A 107 11.50 1.53 5.06
C ASN A 107 12.38 0.35 5.48
N GLU A 108 13.62 0.27 4.99
CA GLU A 108 14.60 -0.72 5.44
C GLU A 108 14.94 -0.58 6.93
N PHE A 109 15.09 0.65 7.42
CA PHE A 109 15.28 0.93 8.84
C PHE A 109 14.12 0.37 9.68
N PHE A 110 12.87 0.62 9.26
CA PHE A 110 11.70 0.11 9.98
C PHE A 110 11.62 -1.41 9.96
N MET A 111 11.85 -2.03 8.79
CA MET A 111 11.87 -3.50 8.66
C MET A 111 12.93 -4.12 9.56
N LEU A 112 14.14 -3.55 9.60
CA LEU A 112 15.19 -4.05 10.48
C LEU A 112 14.76 -4.00 11.94
N TYR A 113 14.34 -2.84 12.43
CA TYR A 113 14.01 -2.68 13.85
C TYR A 113 12.72 -3.39 14.28
N GLU A 114 11.82 -3.66 13.36
CA GLU A 114 10.67 -4.54 13.59
C GLU A 114 11.10 -6.00 13.82
N GLU A 115 12.14 -6.47 13.12
CA GLU A 115 12.66 -7.83 13.22
C GLU A 115 13.59 -8.06 14.40
N ILE A 116 14.44 -7.08 14.73
CA ILE A 116 15.52 -7.24 15.72
C ILE A 116 15.16 -6.74 17.12
N GLN A 117 13.93 -6.25 17.32
CA GLN A 117 13.51 -5.65 18.59
C GLN A 117 13.78 -6.59 19.78
N GLY A 118 14.66 -6.16 20.70
CA GLY A 118 15.06 -6.95 21.87
C GLY A 118 16.20 -7.93 21.63
N LYS A 119 16.82 -7.92 20.44
CA LYS A 119 17.95 -8.78 20.02
C LYS A 119 19.09 -8.00 19.38
N GLU A 120 19.17 -6.69 19.60
CA GLU A 120 20.18 -5.83 18.99
C GLU A 120 21.62 -6.29 19.32
N ALA A 121 21.86 -6.73 20.55
CA ALA A 121 23.17 -7.24 20.97
C ALA A 121 23.56 -8.56 20.25
N GLU A 122 22.60 -9.43 19.96
CA GLU A 122 22.85 -10.67 19.20
C GLU A 122 23.23 -10.34 17.76
N LEU A 123 22.52 -9.39 17.13
CA LEU A 123 22.80 -8.95 15.78
C LEU A 123 24.24 -8.43 15.64
N GLU A 124 24.72 -7.63 16.60
CA GLU A 124 26.09 -7.08 16.58
C GLU A 124 27.19 -8.16 16.48
N THR A 125 26.90 -9.38 16.95
CA THR A 125 27.82 -10.52 16.85
C THR A 125 27.79 -11.23 15.49
N MET A 126 26.70 -11.08 14.72
CA MET A 126 26.46 -11.79 13.46
C MET A 126 26.77 -10.95 12.21
N ILE A 127 26.91 -9.62 12.36
CA ILE A 127 27.09 -8.69 11.24
C ILE A 127 28.43 -8.92 10.52
N SER A 128 28.35 -9.15 9.22
CA SER A 128 29.52 -9.25 8.33
C SER A 128 30.16 -7.89 8.06
N ALA A 129 31.45 -7.87 7.69
CA ALA A 129 32.21 -6.63 7.49
C ALA A 129 31.53 -5.63 6.53
N TRP A 130 30.94 -6.12 5.44
CA TRP A 130 30.24 -5.28 4.44
C TRP A 130 28.89 -4.71 4.93
N GLN A 131 28.28 -5.29 5.96
CA GLN A 131 27.00 -4.83 6.54
C GLN A 131 27.21 -3.77 7.63
N LYS A 132 28.43 -3.70 8.21
CA LYS A 132 28.72 -2.83 9.36
C LYS A 132 28.44 -1.36 9.09
N GLU A 133 28.75 -0.88 7.90
CA GLU A 133 28.51 0.52 7.53
C GLU A 133 27.03 0.89 7.57
N LYS A 134 26.17 0.08 6.93
CA LYS A 134 24.71 0.26 6.93
C LYS A 134 24.12 0.13 8.34
N TYR A 135 24.56 -0.87 9.10
CA TYR A 135 24.09 -1.04 10.47
C TYR A 135 24.49 0.13 11.38
N ASN A 136 25.73 0.61 11.29
CA ASN A 136 26.19 1.76 12.08
C ASN A 136 25.39 3.02 11.75
N PHE A 137 25.07 3.25 10.48
CA PHE A 137 24.20 4.34 10.07
C PHE A 137 22.81 4.24 10.72
N PHE A 138 22.18 3.06 10.70
CA PHE A 138 20.90 2.84 11.35
C PHE A 138 20.97 2.97 12.87
N LYS A 139 22.05 2.52 13.50
CA LYS A 139 22.28 2.67 14.94
C LYS A 139 22.38 4.14 15.33
N GLU A 140 23.20 4.93 14.63
CA GLU A 140 23.32 6.37 14.88
C GLU A 140 21.95 7.07 14.67
N LEU A 141 21.21 6.67 13.64
CA LEU A 141 19.89 7.22 13.36
C LEU A 141 18.89 6.90 14.49
N LYS A 142 18.91 5.68 15.03
CA LYS A 142 18.08 5.28 16.18
C LYS A 142 18.41 6.09 17.43
N GLU A 143 19.69 6.25 17.76
CA GLU A 143 20.11 7.06 18.92
C GLU A 143 19.65 8.52 18.81
N ARG A 144 19.68 9.09 17.60
CA ARG A 144 19.18 10.44 17.33
C ARG A 144 17.66 10.53 17.42
N LEU A 145 16.96 9.49 16.97
CA LEU A 145 15.51 9.38 17.07
C LEU A 145 15.06 9.37 18.54
N GLU A 146 15.68 8.54 19.37
CA GLU A 146 15.37 8.42 20.81
C GLU A 146 15.57 9.76 21.55
N LYS A 147 16.62 10.52 21.20
CA LYS A 147 16.87 11.86 21.75
C LYS A 147 15.82 12.91 21.38
N LYS A 148 15.03 12.68 20.32
CA LYS A 148 13.97 13.60 19.87
C LYS A 148 12.57 13.13 20.25
N GLN A 149 12.45 12.02 21.00
CA GLN A 149 11.21 11.27 21.16
C GLN A 149 10.30 11.77 22.30
N ASP A 150 10.30 13.07 22.60
CA ASP A 150 9.61 13.63 23.78
C ASP A 150 8.09 13.79 23.58
N LYS A 151 7.59 13.82 22.33
CA LYS A 151 6.17 14.03 22.00
C LYS A 151 5.55 12.96 21.09
N TYR A 152 6.38 12.28 20.31
CA TYR A 152 5.93 11.34 19.27
C TYR A 152 6.66 10.02 19.39
N LEU A 153 5.96 8.94 19.05
CA LEU A 153 6.51 7.59 19.05
C LEU A 153 6.30 6.97 17.68
N LEU A 154 7.33 6.36 17.10
CA LEU A 154 7.12 5.60 15.87
C LEU A 154 6.42 4.29 16.20
N LYS A 155 5.52 3.82 15.33
CA LYS A 155 4.72 2.62 15.59
C LYS A 155 5.58 1.40 15.92
N GLU A 156 6.76 1.29 15.32
CA GLU A 156 7.71 0.20 15.49
C GLU A 156 8.24 0.12 16.93
N PHE A 157 8.26 1.25 17.64
CA PHE A 157 8.74 1.35 19.03
C PHE A 157 7.59 1.50 20.05
N ALA A 158 6.33 1.33 19.61
CA ALA A 158 5.16 1.53 20.46
C ALA A 158 5.01 0.44 21.53
N TRP A 159 5.42 -0.78 21.22
CA TRP A 159 5.16 -1.93 22.07
C TRP A 159 6.34 -2.19 23.00
N THR A 160 6.27 -1.62 24.20
CA THR A 160 7.28 -1.79 25.25
C THR A 160 6.64 -2.08 26.60
N LYS A 161 7.38 -2.72 27.51
CA LYS A 161 6.85 -3.14 28.81
C LYS A 161 6.29 -1.97 29.63
N GLU A 162 6.88 -0.79 29.51
CA GLU A 162 6.49 0.41 30.27
C GLU A 162 5.13 0.96 29.84
N ARG A 163 4.69 0.67 28.61
CA ARG A 163 3.43 1.15 28.03
C ARG A 163 2.30 0.13 28.11
N TYR A 164 2.58 -1.02 28.69
CA TYR A 164 1.63 -2.11 28.80
C TYR A 164 0.52 -1.79 29.81
N SER A 165 -0.72 -1.85 29.34
CA SER A 165 -1.94 -1.44 30.02
C SER A 165 -3.03 -2.51 29.84
N PRO A 166 -2.95 -3.63 30.57
CA PRO A 166 -3.90 -4.76 30.43
C PRO A 166 -5.35 -4.37 30.75
N GLN A 167 -5.56 -3.32 31.56
CA GLN A 167 -6.89 -2.85 31.97
C GLN A 167 -7.80 -2.43 30.80
N ASN A 168 -7.22 -2.08 29.64
CA ASN A 168 -8.00 -1.74 28.44
C ASN A 168 -8.75 -2.94 27.86
N LEU A 169 -8.31 -4.17 28.15
CA LEU A 169 -8.94 -5.42 27.73
C LEU A 169 -9.36 -6.23 28.97
N HIS A 170 -10.37 -5.75 29.69
CA HIS A 170 -10.83 -6.38 30.94
C HIS A 170 -12.05 -7.29 30.78
N HIS A 171 -12.64 -7.38 29.58
CA HIS A 171 -13.88 -8.14 29.38
C HIS A 171 -13.66 -9.65 29.44
N PHE A 172 -12.53 -10.12 28.93
CA PHE A 172 -12.16 -11.54 28.94
C PHE A 172 -10.79 -11.74 29.58
N SER A 173 -10.64 -12.83 30.34
CA SER A 173 -9.37 -13.21 30.96
C SER A 173 -8.48 -14.05 30.05
N LYS A 174 -8.90 -14.30 28.80
CA LYS A 174 -8.25 -15.24 27.89
C LYS A 174 -8.03 -14.61 26.51
N ILE A 175 -6.84 -14.85 25.95
CA ILE A 175 -6.47 -14.47 24.58
C ILE A 175 -6.18 -15.75 23.79
N VAL A 176 -6.85 -15.90 22.66
CA VAL A 176 -6.70 -17.03 21.74
C VAL A 176 -6.03 -16.52 20.48
N PHE A 177 -4.76 -16.88 20.30
CA PHE A 177 -4.08 -16.67 19.03
C PHE A 177 -4.49 -17.76 18.06
N PHE A 178 -5.15 -17.37 16.98
CA PHE A 178 -5.86 -18.27 16.09
C PHE A 178 -5.18 -18.30 14.72
N ASP A 179 -4.58 -19.45 14.43
CA ASP A 179 -3.95 -19.84 13.18
C ASP A 179 -2.87 -18.87 12.67
N ILE A 180 -1.94 -18.50 13.58
CA ILE A 180 -0.79 -17.65 13.27
C ILE A 180 0.45 -18.54 13.06
N PRO A 181 0.93 -18.75 11.82
CA PRO A 181 1.96 -19.74 11.52
C PRO A 181 3.35 -19.33 12.02
N SER A 182 3.63 -18.04 12.08
CA SER A 182 4.89 -17.52 12.61
C SER A 182 4.66 -16.18 13.27
N PHE A 183 5.04 -16.06 14.54
CA PHE A 183 4.94 -14.80 15.25
C PHE A 183 6.10 -13.88 14.87
N PRO A 184 5.87 -12.56 14.70
CA PRO A 184 6.95 -11.59 14.64
C PRO A 184 7.78 -11.63 15.93
N ASN A 185 9.10 -11.45 15.83
CA ASN A 185 10.00 -11.52 16.99
C ASN A 185 9.60 -10.54 18.10
N ARG A 186 9.23 -9.30 17.74
CA ARG A 186 8.69 -8.31 18.68
C ARG A 186 7.46 -8.77 19.46
N CYS A 187 6.61 -9.61 18.87
CA CYS A 187 5.44 -10.15 19.58
C CYS A 187 5.88 -11.19 20.60
N LYS A 188 6.86 -12.04 20.24
CA LYS A 188 7.38 -13.11 21.11
C LYS A 188 7.97 -12.57 22.41
N THR A 189 8.68 -11.45 22.34
CA THR A 189 9.27 -10.79 23.54
C THR A 189 8.21 -10.25 24.50
N LEU A 190 6.99 -9.98 24.02
CA LEU A 190 5.88 -9.42 24.81
C LEU A 190 4.94 -10.48 25.37
N LEU A 191 4.95 -11.71 24.85
CA LEU A 191 4.08 -12.78 25.34
C LEU A 191 4.24 -13.11 26.83
N PRO A 192 5.45 -13.11 27.43
CA PRO A 192 5.60 -13.32 28.86
C PRO A 192 4.82 -12.28 29.68
N LEU A 193 4.80 -11.03 29.20
CA LEU A 193 4.07 -9.94 29.83
C LEU A 193 2.55 -10.15 29.74
N LEU A 194 2.06 -10.59 28.57
CA LEU A 194 0.65 -10.94 28.39
C LEU A 194 0.21 -12.11 29.30
N GLN A 195 1.10 -13.07 29.56
CA GLN A 195 0.84 -14.22 30.42
C GLN A 195 0.82 -13.87 31.92
N GLU A 196 1.15 -12.63 32.31
CA GLU A 196 0.95 -12.14 33.67
C GLU A 196 -0.55 -11.91 33.94
N ASP A 197 -1.30 -11.41 32.95
CA ASP A 197 -2.70 -11.00 33.10
C ASP A 197 -3.72 -11.94 32.43
N PHE A 198 -3.35 -12.54 31.30
CA PHE A 198 -4.26 -13.33 30.45
C PHE A 198 -3.85 -14.80 30.35
N ASP A 199 -4.84 -15.69 30.31
CA ASP A 199 -4.65 -17.06 29.86
C ASP A 199 -4.43 -17.05 28.34
N LEU A 200 -3.33 -17.66 27.89
CA LEU A 200 -2.93 -17.66 26.48
C LEU A 200 -3.19 -19.05 25.88
N GLU A 201 -3.94 -19.08 24.79
CA GLU A 201 -4.13 -20.30 23.98
C GLU A 201 -3.68 -20.04 22.54
N PHE A 202 -2.89 -20.96 22.02
CA PHE A 202 -2.44 -20.95 20.63
C PHE A 202 -3.16 -22.07 19.89
N VAL A 203 -4.08 -21.71 19.00
CA VAL A 203 -4.84 -22.65 18.17
C VAL A 203 -4.25 -22.63 16.78
N LEU A 204 -3.70 -23.75 16.31
CA LEU A 204 -3.00 -23.82 15.03
C LEU A 204 -3.54 -24.97 14.19
N GLN A 205 -3.82 -24.72 12.91
CA GLN A 205 -4.19 -25.77 11.97
C GLN A 205 -2.94 -26.41 11.35
N VAL A 206 -2.14 -27.06 12.20
CA VAL A 206 -0.95 -27.81 11.79
C VAL A 206 -0.75 -29.02 12.71
N PRO A 207 -0.05 -30.09 12.26
CA PRO A 207 0.40 -31.15 13.13
C PRO A 207 1.32 -30.57 14.21
N ARG A 208 1.22 -31.12 15.43
CA ARG A 208 2.06 -30.68 16.55
C ARG A 208 3.56 -30.72 16.23
N GLU A 209 3.99 -31.69 15.44
CA GLU A 209 5.40 -31.92 15.10
C GLU A 209 5.98 -30.85 14.16
N ASP A 210 5.11 -30.10 13.48
CA ASP A 210 5.50 -29.09 12.49
C ASP A 210 5.76 -27.72 13.11
N PHE A 211 5.27 -27.50 14.33
CA PHE A 211 5.33 -26.22 15.02
C PHE A 211 6.29 -26.24 16.20
N GLU A 212 7.18 -25.25 16.28
CA GLU A 212 8.07 -25.09 17.43
C GLU A 212 7.42 -24.18 18.48
N GLU A 213 6.82 -24.78 19.51
CA GLU A 213 6.11 -24.07 20.60
C GLU A 213 6.97 -23.01 21.32
N GLU A 214 8.28 -23.24 21.44
CA GLU A 214 9.22 -22.30 22.09
C GLU A 214 9.54 -21.09 21.22
N LYS A 215 9.83 -21.30 19.93
CA LYS A 215 10.12 -20.23 18.99
C LYS A 215 8.87 -19.63 18.35
N LEU A 216 7.70 -20.21 18.58
CA LEU A 216 6.41 -19.78 18.05
C LEU A 216 6.45 -19.57 16.54
N MET A 217 6.97 -20.58 15.85
CA MET A 217 7.10 -20.58 14.40
C MET A 217 6.94 -21.98 13.83
N LEU A 218 6.40 -22.02 12.62
CA LEU A 218 6.38 -23.20 11.78
C LEU A 218 7.81 -23.58 11.38
N ARG A 219 8.22 -24.82 11.67
CA ARG A 219 9.55 -25.34 11.28
C ARG A 219 9.51 -26.02 9.92
N GLN A 220 8.43 -26.71 9.65
CA GLN A 220 8.22 -27.48 8.45
C GLN A 220 6.72 -27.56 8.19
N VAL A 221 6.36 -27.97 6.98
CA VAL A 221 4.99 -28.33 6.66
C VAL A 221 5.03 -29.80 6.28
N SER A 222 4.48 -30.66 7.12
CA SER A 222 4.32 -32.07 6.81
C SER A 222 2.96 -32.29 6.17
N PRO A 223 2.88 -32.48 4.84
CA PRO A 223 1.76 -33.22 4.31
C PRO A 223 2.03 -34.71 4.55
N LYS A 224 1.24 -35.32 5.44
CA LYS A 224 0.71 -36.68 5.17
C LYS A 224 -0.75 -36.58 4.70
N LEU A 225 -1.09 -35.55 3.94
CA LEU A 225 -2.48 -35.26 3.54
C LEU A 225 -2.76 -35.41 2.05
N TRP A 226 -1.72 -35.54 1.22
CA TRP A 226 -1.89 -35.76 -0.20
C TRP A 226 -1.16 -37.02 -0.64
N GLU A 227 -1.94 -38.03 -1.02
CA GLU A 227 -1.50 -39.12 -1.89
C GLU A 227 -1.72 -38.64 -3.33
N GLY A 228 -0.68 -38.10 -3.95
CA GLY A 228 -0.72 -37.62 -5.33
C GLY A 228 0.67 -37.26 -5.85
N ASP A 229 0.85 -37.34 -7.16
CA ASP A 229 2.11 -36.96 -7.79
C ASP A 229 2.23 -35.44 -7.82
N PHE A 230 3.32 -34.91 -7.26
CA PHE A 230 3.70 -33.52 -7.43
C PHE A 230 4.59 -33.41 -8.67
N PHE A 231 4.20 -32.53 -9.58
CA PHE A 231 5.04 -32.17 -10.71
C PHE A 231 5.65 -30.79 -10.43
N CYS A 232 6.97 -30.77 -10.32
CA CYS A 232 7.73 -29.53 -10.24
C CYS A 232 8.26 -29.21 -11.63
N TYR A 233 8.04 -27.97 -12.09
CA TYR A 233 8.56 -27.48 -13.34
C TYR A 233 9.39 -26.25 -13.08
N GLU A 234 10.58 -26.22 -13.68
CA GLU A 234 11.41 -25.04 -13.72
C GLU A 234 11.15 -24.32 -15.06
N VAL A 235 10.88 -23.03 -14.98
CA VAL A 235 10.64 -22.16 -16.13
C VAL A 235 11.70 -21.07 -16.12
N GLY A 236 12.33 -20.84 -17.26
CA GLY A 236 13.40 -19.85 -17.40
C GLY A 236 12.87 -18.43 -17.61
N SER A 237 11.58 -18.29 -17.94
CA SER A 237 10.94 -17.00 -18.14
C SER A 237 9.45 -17.02 -17.84
N GLU A 238 8.89 -15.83 -17.63
CA GLU A 238 7.46 -15.63 -17.43
C GLU A 238 6.61 -16.07 -18.65
N TRP A 239 7.16 -15.95 -19.86
CA TRP A 239 6.49 -16.39 -21.08
C TRP A 239 6.35 -17.92 -21.14
N GLU A 240 7.40 -18.64 -20.75
CA GLU A 240 7.36 -20.12 -20.65
C GLU A 240 6.34 -20.57 -19.59
N GLU A 241 6.30 -19.88 -18.45
CA GLU A 241 5.31 -20.12 -17.40
C GLU A 241 3.87 -19.96 -17.93
N ALA A 242 3.60 -18.86 -18.63
CA ALA A 242 2.28 -18.59 -19.21
C ALA A 242 1.87 -19.66 -20.23
N LEU A 243 2.77 -20.06 -21.15
CA LEU A 243 2.47 -21.13 -22.11
C LEU A 243 2.20 -22.47 -21.44
N TYR A 244 2.99 -22.81 -20.42
CA TYR A 244 2.80 -24.03 -19.66
C TYR A 244 1.41 -24.07 -19.03
N LEU A 245 1.01 -22.98 -18.36
CA LEU A 245 -0.32 -22.86 -17.77
C LEU A 245 -1.44 -22.99 -18.80
N LEU A 246 -1.28 -22.42 -20.00
CA LEU A 246 -2.26 -22.57 -21.08
C LEU A 246 -2.36 -24.01 -21.60
N ALA A 247 -1.23 -24.66 -21.84
CA ALA A 247 -1.18 -26.04 -22.30
C ALA A 247 -1.77 -27.01 -21.28
N GLU A 248 -1.56 -26.77 -19.99
CA GLU A 248 -2.22 -27.54 -18.94
C GLU A 248 -3.73 -27.24 -18.86
N LYS A 249 -4.15 -25.97 -19.05
CA LYS A 249 -5.58 -25.60 -19.01
C LYS A 249 -6.39 -26.33 -20.07
N GLU A 250 -5.81 -26.56 -21.25
CA GLU A 250 -6.44 -27.36 -22.31
C GLU A 250 -6.69 -28.81 -21.87
N LYS A 251 -5.86 -29.36 -20.99
CA LYS A 251 -6.00 -30.74 -20.49
C LYS A 251 -7.02 -30.83 -19.37
N LYS A 252 -7.02 -29.85 -18.46
CA LYS A 252 -7.86 -29.86 -17.26
C LYS A 252 -8.07 -28.44 -16.74
N ASP A 253 -9.26 -28.18 -16.20
CA ASP A 253 -9.51 -26.92 -15.49
C ASP A 253 -8.88 -26.94 -14.08
N PHE A 254 -8.20 -25.84 -13.72
CA PHE A 254 -7.56 -25.65 -12.42
C PHE A 254 -7.43 -24.17 -12.07
N PHE A 255 -7.18 -23.92 -10.78
CA PHE A 255 -6.88 -22.59 -10.27
C PHE A 255 -5.36 -22.40 -10.13
N VAL A 256 -4.90 -21.19 -10.45
CA VAL A 256 -3.50 -20.81 -10.30
C VAL A 256 -3.38 -19.86 -9.14
N TYR A 257 -2.45 -20.19 -8.24
CA TYR A 257 -2.14 -19.39 -7.07
C TYR A 257 -0.68 -18.94 -7.13
N SER A 258 -0.45 -17.68 -6.77
CA SER A 258 0.88 -17.08 -6.70
C SER A 258 1.02 -16.28 -5.41
N SER A 259 2.24 -16.19 -4.88
CA SER A 259 2.58 -15.31 -3.76
C SER A 259 2.70 -13.85 -4.16
N SER A 260 2.91 -13.60 -5.46
CA SER A 260 3.05 -12.26 -6.03
C SER A 260 2.21 -12.17 -7.30
N PRO A 261 0.89 -12.39 -7.23
CA PRO A 261 0.05 -12.45 -8.43
C PRO A 261 0.17 -11.15 -9.25
N HIS A 262 0.29 -10.00 -8.58
CA HIS A 262 0.36 -8.67 -9.20
C HIS A 262 1.65 -8.38 -9.97
N GLU A 263 2.72 -9.11 -9.68
CA GLU A 263 3.98 -9.03 -10.43
C GLU A 263 3.94 -9.85 -11.72
N LYS A 264 2.90 -10.69 -11.90
CA LYS A 264 2.73 -11.51 -13.10
C LYS A 264 2.03 -10.72 -14.21
N HIS A 265 2.68 -10.60 -15.34
CA HIS A 265 2.27 -9.90 -16.55
C HIS A 265 1.74 -10.84 -17.66
N PHE A 266 1.22 -12.02 -17.30
CA PHE A 266 0.68 -12.97 -18.27
C PHE A 266 -0.42 -12.38 -19.16
N SER A 267 -1.23 -11.46 -18.62
CA SER A 267 -2.26 -10.73 -19.38
C SER A 267 -1.68 -9.83 -20.47
N ASN A 268 -0.45 -9.33 -20.31
CA ASN A 268 0.23 -8.55 -21.35
C ASN A 268 0.69 -9.45 -22.49
N LEU A 269 1.11 -10.68 -22.18
CA LEU A 269 1.58 -11.68 -23.15
C LEU A 269 0.42 -12.36 -23.88
N PHE A 270 -0.65 -12.73 -23.15
CA PHE A 270 -1.82 -13.45 -23.67
C PHE A 270 -3.14 -12.83 -23.12
N PRO A 271 -3.55 -11.65 -23.64
CA PRO A 271 -4.70 -10.90 -23.12
C PRO A 271 -6.05 -11.61 -23.21
N GLN A 272 -6.18 -12.55 -24.15
CA GLN A 272 -7.40 -13.32 -24.33
C GLN A 272 -7.51 -14.49 -23.36
N SER A 273 -6.39 -14.96 -22.81
CA SER A 273 -6.34 -16.19 -22.03
C SER A 273 -6.17 -15.96 -20.53
N PHE A 274 -5.53 -14.85 -20.14
CA PHE A 274 -5.33 -14.49 -18.74
C PHE A 274 -6.08 -13.22 -18.36
N ILE A 275 -6.51 -13.17 -17.10
CA ILE A 275 -6.95 -11.94 -16.47
C ILE A 275 -5.75 -11.21 -15.88
N ASP A 276 -5.72 -9.88 -16.01
CA ASP A 276 -4.70 -9.04 -15.36
C ASP A 276 -4.83 -9.16 -13.84
N SER A 277 -3.87 -9.80 -13.21
CA SER A 277 -3.78 -9.97 -11.76
C SER A 277 -3.50 -8.64 -11.05
N SER A 278 -2.87 -7.68 -11.72
CA SER A 278 -2.66 -6.31 -11.21
C SER A 278 -3.88 -5.41 -11.39
N ARG A 279 -5.00 -5.89 -11.95
CA ARG A 279 -6.20 -5.08 -12.26
C ARG A 279 -6.74 -4.30 -11.05
N ASN A 280 -6.69 -4.88 -9.85
CA ASN A 280 -7.19 -4.22 -8.65
C ASN A 280 -6.20 -3.19 -8.06
N SER A 281 -5.06 -2.95 -8.70
CA SER A 281 -4.12 -1.92 -8.25
C SER A 281 -4.67 -0.54 -8.56
N PHE A 282 -4.54 0.38 -7.60
CA PHE A 282 -4.85 1.79 -7.80
C PHE A 282 -4.10 2.37 -9.02
N ASN A 283 -2.92 1.83 -9.33
CA ASN A 283 -2.08 2.25 -10.45
C ASN A 283 -2.76 2.09 -11.83
N LYS A 284 -3.77 1.22 -11.93
CA LYS A 284 -4.53 0.98 -13.17
C LYS A 284 -5.70 1.96 -13.37
N THR A 285 -6.08 2.71 -12.33
CA THR A 285 -7.20 3.65 -12.40
C THR A 285 -6.91 4.83 -13.31
N LYS A 286 -7.96 5.40 -13.90
CA LYS A 286 -7.87 6.64 -14.68
C LYS A 286 -7.35 7.79 -13.83
N LEU A 287 -7.74 7.85 -12.55
CA LEU A 287 -7.28 8.87 -11.61
C LEU A 287 -5.77 8.79 -11.40
N TYR A 288 -5.22 7.60 -11.17
CA TYR A 288 -3.77 7.44 -11.01
C TYR A 288 -3.01 7.82 -12.28
N GLN A 289 -3.48 7.35 -13.44
CA GLN A 289 -2.88 7.71 -14.74
C GLN A 289 -2.95 9.21 -15.02
N PHE A 290 -4.01 9.89 -14.58
CA PHE A 290 -4.13 11.34 -14.67
C PHE A 290 -3.09 12.04 -13.79
N ILE A 291 -2.93 11.56 -12.55
CA ILE A 291 -1.93 12.07 -11.62
C ILE A 291 -0.52 11.84 -12.16
N GLU A 292 -0.22 10.64 -12.66
CA GLU A 292 1.06 10.33 -13.29
C GLU A 292 1.35 11.26 -14.48
N LEU A 293 0.34 11.50 -15.32
CA LEU A 293 0.43 12.41 -16.46
C LEU A 293 0.78 13.84 -16.01
N GLN A 294 0.06 14.41 -15.05
CA GLN A 294 0.34 15.75 -14.53
C GLN A 294 1.74 15.82 -13.90
N LEU A 295 2.14 14.80 -13.14
CA LEU A 295 3.47 14.75 -12.52
C LEU A 295 4.60 14.72 -13.56
N ASN A 296 4.44 13.93 -14.64
CA ASN A 296 5.42 13.87 -15.72
C ASN A 296 5.50 15.20 -16.48
N LEU A 297 4.37 15.85 -16.74
CA LEU A 297 4.34 17.20 -17.33
C LEU A 297 5.09 18.23 -16.47
N LEU A 298 4.89 18.22 -15.15
CA LEU A 298 5.62 19.08 -14.21
C LEU A 298 7.12 18.76 -14.15
N ARG A 299 7.53 17.54 -14.52
CA ARG A 299 8.93 17.11 -14.61
C ARG A 299 9.61 17.62 -15.86
N GLU A 300 8.90 17.66 -16.98
CA GLU A 300 9.40 18.07 -18.29
C GLU A 300 9.48 19.60 -18.47
N LYS A 301 8.91 20.39 -17.56
CA LYS A 301 9.08 21.85 -17.58
C LYS A 301 10.55 22.25 -17.40
N GLU A 302 11.02 23.15 -18.25
CA GLU A 302 12.36 23.71 -18.15
C GLU A 302 12.56 24.49 -16.84
N VAL A 303 13.72 24.30 -16.22
CA VAL A 303 14.10 24.99 -14.98
C VAL A 303 14.16 26.51 -15.23
N GLY A 304 13.22 27.25 -14.64
CA GLY A 304 13.18 28.71 -14.68
C GLY A 304 12.04 29.32 -15.50
N GLN A 305 11.31 28.55 -16.32
CA GLN A 305 10.14 29.06 -17.03
C GLN A 305 8.84 28.69 -16.29
N LYS A 306 8.26 29.66 -15.57
CA LYS A 306 7.09 29.42 -14.69
C LYS A 306 5.79 29.17 -15.45
N ASP A 307 5.57 29.84 -16.59
CA ASP A 307 4.24 29.90 -17.22
C ASP A 307 4.19 29.24 -18.61
N THR A 308 5.20 28.47 -18.97
CA THR A 308 5.32 27.85 -20.30
C THR A 308 5.44 26.33 -20.21
N LEU A 309 4.94 25.65 -21.23
CA LEU A 309 5.09 24.22 -21.43
C LEU A 309 5.61 23.97 -22.85
N PRO A 310 6.52 23.00 -23.07
CA PRO A 310 6.86 22.58 -24.41
C PRO A 310 5.64 22.08 -25.18
N LEU A 311 5.46 22.55 -26.41
CA LEU A 311 4.31 22.21 -27.22
C LEU A 311 4.28 20.71 -27.60
N GLU A 312 5.46 20.10 -27.75
CA GLU A 312 5.60 18.66 -27.97
C GLU A 312 5.11 17.83 -26.77
N THR A 313 5.41 18.30 -25.55
CA THR A 313 4.93 17.73 -24.30
C THR A 313 3.40 17.85 -24.15
N LEU A 314 2.82 18.99 -24.53
CA LEU A 314 1.37 19.12 -24.59
C LEU A 314 0.76 18.15 -25.61
N LEU A 315 1.34 18.08 -26.81
CA LEU A 315 0.86 17.19 -27.87
C LEU A 315 0.89 15.72 -27.44
N SER A 316 1.96 15.28 -26.77
CA SER A 316 2.07 13.91 -26.26
C SER A 316 1.06 13.63 -25.15
N ALA A 317 0.81 14.59 -24.26
CA ALA A 317 -0.18 14.46 -23.20
C ALA A 317 -1.61 14.37 -23.75
N VAL A 318 -1.97 15.21 -24.71
CA VAL A 318 -3.31 15.22 -25.32
C VAL A 318 -3.60 13.92 -26.10
N GLN A 319 -2.57 13.22 -26.57
CA GLN A 319 -2.73 11.89 -27.20
C GLN A 319 -3.12 10.80 -26.19
N LYS A 320 -2.77 10.96 -24.91
CA LYS A 320 -3.15 10.02 -23.86
C LYS A 320 -4.67 10.11 -23.62
N ARG A 321 -5.32 8.94 -23.62
CA ARG A 321 -6.78 8.80 -23.48
C ARG A 321 -7.34 9.55 -22.27
N VAL A 322 -6.66 9.45 -21.13
CA VAL A 322 -7.07 10.07 -19.86
C VAL A 322 -7.14 11.60 -19.96
N CYS A 323 -6.12 12.24 -20.56
CA CYS A 323 -6.12 13.68 -20.80
C CYS A 323 -7.23 14.08 -21.78
N ARG A 324 -7.35 13.31 -22.88
CA ARG A 324 -8.33 13.56 -23.93
C ARG A 324 -9.77 13.52 -23.41
N GLU A 325 -10.12 12.49 -22.65
CA GLU A 325 -11.46 12.31 -22.07
C GLU A 325 -11.79 13.41 -21.05
N TYR A 326 -10.82 13.80 -20.21
CA TYR A 326 -11.06 14.79 -19.16
C TYR A 326 -11.23 16.21 -19.70
N TYR A 327 -10.28 16.67 -20.53
CA TYR A 327 -10.28 18.04 -21.07
C TYR A 327 -11.07 18.18 -22.38
N GLY A 328 -11.55 17.06 -22.95
CA GLY A 328 -12.39 17.06 -24.16
C GLY A 328 -11.64 17.44 -25.44
N PHE A 329 -10.38 17.04 -25.58
CA PHE A 329 -9.62 17.24 -26.81
C PHE A 329 -10.05 16.25 -27.92
N TRP A 330 -10.14 16.71 -29.17
CA TRP A 330 -10.57 15.91 -30.32
C TRP A 330 -9.60 16.05 -31.50
N GLU A 331 -9.81 15.29 -32.58
CA GLU A 331 -8.93 15.23 -33.76
C GLU A 331 -8.54 16.62 -34.31
N GLU A 332 -9.49 17.55 -34.34
CA GLU A 332 -9.29 18.94 -34.77
C GLU A 332 -8.23 19.66 -33.91
N ASP A 333 -8.25 19.47 -32.59
CA ASP A 333 -7.32 20.11 -31.66
C ASP A 333 -5.86 19.63 -31.92
N PHE A 334 -5.67 18.36 -32.29
CA PHE A 334 -4.35 17.83 -32.65
C PHE A 334 -3.81 18.45 -33.93
N ILE A 335 -4.69 18.70 -34.91
CA ILE A 335 -4.31 19.36 -36.16
C ILE A 335 -3.82 20.79 -35.85
N LEU A 336 -4.49 21.50 -34.95
CA LEU A 336 -4.10 22.85 -34.52
C LEU A 336 -2.73 22.84 -33.81
N LEU A 337 -2.52 21.93 -32.85
CA LEU A 337 -1.21 21.78 -32.20
C LEU A 337 -0.08 21.47 -33.18
N ARG A 338 -0.34 20.63 -34.19
CA ARG A 338 0.63 20.32 -35.25
C ARG A 338 0.89 21.49 -36.18
N LYS A 339 -0.12 22.33 -36.48
CA LYS A 339 0.08 23.56 -37.26
C LYS A 339 1.02 24.51 -36.54
N LEU A 340 0.81 24.72 -35.24
CA LEU A 340 1.68 25.55 -34.41
C LEU A 340 3.14 25.06 -34.41
N LEU A 341 3.36 23.74 -34.29
CA LEU A 341 4.70 23.15 -34.40
C LEU A 341 5.34 23.38 -35.79
N LYS A 342 4.55 23.36 -36.86
CA LYS A 342 5.04 23.63 -38.24
C LYS A 342 5.45 25.08 -38.43
N GLU A 343 4.75 26.01 -37.79
CA GLU A 343 5.09 27.44 -37.74
C GLU A 343 6.21 27.76 -36.72
N GLU A 344 7.02 26.75 -36.36
CA GLU A 344 8.17 26.85 -35.45
C GLU A 344 7.86 27.28 -34.00
N TYR A 345 6.59 27.29 -33.57
CA TYR A 345 6.26 27.49 -32.16
C TYR A 345 6.69 26.28 -31.34
N ARG A 346 7.55 26.50 -30.33
CA ARG A 346 8.07 25.44 -29.45
C ARG A 346 7.43 25.42 -28.07
N LEU A 347 6.86 26.53 -27.63
CA LEU A 347 6.31 26.71 -26.28
C LEU A 347 4.85 27.16 -26.35
N ILE A 348 4.10 26.85 -25.29
CA ILE A 348 2.74 27.32 -25.09
C ILE A 348 2.57 27.91 -23.70
N SER A 349 1.77 28.97 -23.59
CA SER A 349 1.44 29.65 -22.34
C SER A 349 0.11 30.38 -22.46
N MET A 350 -0.49 30.74 -21.33
CA MET A 350 -1.71 31.57 -21.30
C MET A 350 -1.56 32.88 -22.07
N LYS A 351 -0.38 33.51 -22.02
CA LYS A 351 -0.09 34.76 -22.76
C LYS A 351 -0.03 34.53 -24.27
N LEU A 352 0.50 33.40 -24.72
CA LEU A 352 0.59 33.08 -26.13
C LEU A 352 -0.78 32.78 -26.73
N LEU A 353 -1.69 32.14 -25.97
CA LEU A 353 -3.07 31.89 -26.39
C LEU A 353 -3.88 33.18 -26.65
N GLN A 354 -3.45 34.31 -26.09
CA GLN A 354 -4.07 35.62 -26.27
C GLN A 354 -3.37 36.48 -27.35
N ASN A 355 -2.28 35.99 -27.94
CA ASN A 355 -1.50 36.74 -28.92
C ASN A 355 -2.17 36.68 -30.30
N THR A 356 -2.32 37.83 -30.97
CA THR A 356 -2.92 37.94 -32.31
C THR A 356 -2.26 37.04 -33.35
N ASN A 357 -0.93 36.93 -33.37
CA ASN A 357 -0.23 36.08 -34.33
C ASN A 357 -0.51 34.59 -34.09
N TYR A 358 -0.74 34.21 -32.83
CA TYR A 358 -1.07 32.84 -32.47
C TYR A 358 -2.50 32.51 -32.91
N ILE A 359 -3.44 33.43 -32.68
CA ILE A 359 -4.85 33.34 -33.06
C ILE A 359 -5.01 33.25 -34.59
N GLU A 360 -4.22 34.00 -35.36
CA GLU A 360 -4.21 33.94 -36.82
C GLU A 360 -3.84 32.56 -37.37
N ILE A 361 -2.92 31.84 -36.71
CA ILE A 361 -2.46 30.51 -37.14
C ILE A 361 -3.48 29.42 -36.80
N ILE A 362 -4.06 29.48 -35.61
CA ILE A 362 -5.05 28.49 -35.17
C ILE A 362 -6.43 28.72 -35.80
N GLY A 363 -6.76 29.96 -36.18
CA GLY A 363 -8.10 30.37 -36.63
C GLY A 363 -9.04 30.66 -35.45
N GLU A 364 -10.26 31.13 -35.71
CA GLU A 364 -11.28 31.37 -34.66
C GLU A 364 -11.82 30.07 -34.06
N HIS A 365 -11.00 29.38 -33.26
CA HIS A 365 -11.34 28.18 -32.51
C HIS A 365 -11.33 28.46 -31.00
N PRO A 366 -12.30 29.24 -30.47
CA PRO A 366 -12.33 29.62 -29.06
C PRO A 366 -12.39 28.41 -28.12
N SER A 367 -13.00 27.31 -28.57
CA SER A 367 -13.04 26.05 -27.81
C SER A 367 -11.66 25.44 -27.60
N PHE A 368 -10.76 25.52 -28.59
CA PHE A 368 -9.39 25.02 -28.45
C PHE A 368 -8.62 25.84 -27.42
N CYS A 369 -8.67 27.17 -27.54
CA CYS A 369 -8.02 28.07 -26.59
C CYS A 369 -8.51 27.82 -25.16
N GLN A 370 -9.83 27.68 -24.98
CA GLN A 370 -10.41 27.40 -23.67
C GLN A 370 -9.92 26.07 -23.07
N LYS A 371 -9.88 24.98 -23.86
CA LYS A 371 -9.40 23.67 -23.37
C LYS A 371 -7.93 23.74 -22.95
N VAL A 372 -7.08 24.35 -23.78
CA VAL A 372 -5.66 24.51 -23.46
C VAL A 372 -5.48 25.41 -22.24
N SER A 373 -6.28 26.47 -22.11
CA SER A 373 -6.26 27.34 -20.93
C SER A 373 -6.58 26.58 -19.65
N ILE A 374 -7.67 25.81 -19.62
CA ILE A 374 -8.03 24.98 -18.46
C ILE A 374 -6.92 23.97 -18.14
N PHE A 375 -6.36 23.31 -19.16
CA PHE A 375 -5.25 22.38 -18.99
C PHE A 375 -4.02 23.04 -18.34
N LEU A 376 -3.64 24.24 -18.81
CA LEU A 376 -2.50 24.97 -18.26
C LEU A 376 -2.79 25.50 -16.85
N GLU A 377 -4.00 25.98 -16.59
CA GLU A 377 -4.45 26.41 -15.26
C GLU A 377 -4.39 25.27 -14.26
N ASP A 378 -4.96 24.10 -14.60
CA ASP A 378 -4.94 22.90 -13.75
C ASP A 378 -3.51 22.45 -13.45
N LEU A 379 -2.61 22.48 -14.45
CA LEU A 379 -1.22 22.06 -14.28
C LEU A 379 -0.42 23.07 -13.43
N PHE A 380 -0.55 24.37 -13.71
CA PHE A 380 0.25 25.41 -13.05
C PHE A 380 -0.27 25.77 -11.66
N ALA A 381 -1.55 25.53 -11.37
CA ALA A 381 -2.08 25.62 -10.02
C ALA A 381 -1.25 24.77 -9.04
N ILE A 382 -0.80 23.58 -9.46
CA ILE A 382 0.00 22.65 -8.63
C ILE A 382 1.29 23.31 -8.13
N GLU A 383 1.96 24.09 -8.97
CA GLU A 383 3.25 24.72 -8.62
C GLU A 383 3.13 25.78 -7.52
N THR A 384 1.92 26.25 -7.24
CA THR A 384 1.65 27.28 -6.23
C THR A 384 1.43 26.70 -4.83
N TRP A 385 1.28 25.37 -4.73
CA TRP A 385 0.95 24.70 -3.47
C TRP A 385 2.08 24.81 -2.44
N LYS A 386 1.65 24.94 -1.18
CA LYS A 386 2.55 25.05 -0.02
C LYS A 386 2.22 24.04 1.08
N THR A 387 0.98 23.56 1.11
CA THR A 387 0.41 22.82 2.23
C THR A 387 -0.37 21.60 1.75
N GLY A 388 -0.64 20.68 2.67
CA GLY A 388 -1.52 19.53 2.39
C GLY A 388 -2.96 19.96 2.09
N LYS A 389 -3.38 21.14 2.55
CA LYS A 389 -4.68 21.74 2.24
C LYS A 389 -4.79 22.09 0.75
N ASP A 390 -3.73 22.58 0.14
CA ASP A 390 -3.76 22.94 -1.28
C ASP A 390 -4.02 21.71 -2.17
N ILE A 391 -3.52 20.53 -1.76
CA ILE A 391 -3.82 19.26 -2.43
C ILE A 391 -5.32 18.96 -2.35
N TYR A 392 -5.91 19.06 -1.16
CA TYR A 392 -7.33 18.80 -0.94
C TYR A 392 -8.20 19.79 -1.72
N ASP A 393 -7.92 21.09 -1.61
CA ASP A 393 -8.67 22.16 -2.29
C ASP A 393 -8.58 22.02 -3.83
N TYR A 394 -7.46 21.53 -4.36
CA TYR A 394 -7.34 21.24 -5.79
C TYR A 394 -8.30 20.14 -6.25
N PHE A 395 -8.28 18.98 -5.60
CA PHE A 395 -9.11 17.85 -6.01
C PHE A 395 -10.59 18.03 -5.69
N GLU A 396 -10.92 18.83 -4.67
CA GLU A 396 -12.31 19.09 -4.27
C GLU A 396 -12.94 20.25 -5.07
N GLN A 397 -12.17 21.30 -5.37
CA GLN A 397 -12.71 22.56 -5.92
C GLN A 397 -12.27 22.87 -7.35
N HIS A 398 -11.10 22.39 -7.79
CA HIS A 398 -10.53 22.74 -9.10
C HIS A 398 -10.70 21.61 -10.12
N ILE A 399 -10.56 20.35 -9.69
CA ILE A 399 -10.74 19.18 -10.54
C ILE A 399 -12.16 18.63 -10.39
N GLU A 400 -12.77 18.27 -11.53
CA GLU A 400 -14.05 17.55 -11.55
C GLU A 400 -13.85 16.07 -11.17
N ILE A 401 -13.55 15.80 -9.90
CA ILE A 401 -13.13 14.48 -9.44
C ILE A 401 -14.16 13.37 -9.69
N GLN A 402 -15.45 13.74 -9.80
CA GLN A 402 -16.53 12.82 -10.10
C GLN A 402 -16.40 12.17 -11.49
N LYS A 403 -15.68 12.80 -12.43
CA LYS A 403 -15.36 12.21 -13.75
C LYS A 403 -14.45 10.98 -13.66
N TRP A 404 -13.80 10.77 -12.51
CA TRP A 404 -12.91 9.64 -12.26
C TRP A 404 -13.57 8.48 -11.53
N LYS A 405 -14.90 8.50 -11.36
CA LYS A 405 -15.63 7.31 -10.93
C LYS A 405 -15.52 6.23 -11.99
N GLU A 406 -15.15 5.04 -11.57
CA GLU A 406 -15.02 3.87 -12.44
C GLU A 406 -15.98 2.79 -11.93
N GLU A 407 -16.88 2.30 -12.78
CA GLU A 407 -17.77 1.20 -12.43
C GLU A 407 -17.00 -0.07 -12.04
N GLU A 408 -15.79 -0.22 -12.61
CA GLU A 408 -14.88 -1.33 -12.32
C GLU A 408 -14.34 -1.27 -10.87
N TYR A 409 -14.15 -0.06 -10.33
CA TYR A 409 -13.56 0.23 -9.02
C TYR A 409 -14.47 1.15 -8.19
N PRO A 410 -15.53 0.60 -7.56
CA PRO A 410 -16.54 1.40 -6.87
C PRO A 410 -15.99 2.20 -5.68
N ASP A 411 -14.89 1.76 -5.06
CA ASP A 411 -14.26 2.40 -3.90
C ASP A 411 -13.04 3.29 -4.25
N VAL A 412 -12.77 3.53 -5.54
CA VAL A 412 -11.59 4.32 -5.98
C VAL A 412 -11.52 5.70 -5.32
N LEU A 413 -12.64 6.42 -5.28
CA LEU A 413 -12.68 7.76 -4.69
C LEU A 413 -12.60 7.72 -3.16
N ASP A 414 -13.24 6.74 -2.52
CA ASP A 414 -13.20 6.61 -1.06
C ASP A 414 -11.77 6.37 -0.58
N VAL A 415 -11.07 5.45 -1.24
CA VAL A 415 -9.66 5.13 -0.96
C VAL A 415 -8.76 6.34 -1.25
N PHE A 416 -9.00 7.06 -2.35
CA PHE A 416 -8.28 8.28 -2.67
C PHE A 416 -8.44 9.36 -1.59
N TYR A 417 -9.68 9.62 -1.14
CA TYR A 417 -9.95 10.59 -0.09
C TYR A 417 -9.38 10.19 1.26
N GLU A 418 -9.31 8.90 1.56
CA GLU A 418 -8.62 8.40 2.75
C GLU A 418 -7.15 8.81 2.73
N VAL A 419 -6.45 8.59 1.61
CA VAL A 419 -5.05 9.01 1.43
C VAL A 419 -4.89 10.53 1.51
N LEU A 420 -5.77 11.29 0.85
CA LEU A 420 -5.76 12.75 0.92
C LEU A 420 -5.93 13.25 2.36
N SER A 421 -6.85 12.68 3.13
CA SER A 421 -7.09 13.07 4.52
C SER A 421 -5.86 12.87 5.40
N ARG A 422 -5.10 11.79 5.16
CA ARG A 422 -3.85 11.51 5.88
C ARG A 422 -2.78 12.54 5.53
N LEU A 423 -2.64 12.90 4.25
CA LEU A 423 -1.72 13.94 3.79
C LEU A 423 -2.08 15.32 4.33
N TYR A 424 -3.36 15.69 4.29
CA TYR A 424 -3.89 16.92 4.88
C TYR A 424 -3.52 17.03 6.37
N ALA A 425 -3.73 15.95 7.13
CA ALA A 425 -3.45 15.89 8.55
C ALA A 425 -1.95 15.85 8.92
N THR A 426 -1.01 15.90 7.95
CA THR A 426 0.43 15.83 8.22
C THR A 426 1.09 17.16 8.61
N GLN A 427 0.38 18.28 8.59
CA GLN A 427 0.92 19.60 8.97
C GLN A 427 0.23 20.22 10.19
N GLY A 428 0.89 21.20 10.82
CA GLY A 428 0.25 22.14 11.74
C GLY A 428 0.91 22.33 13.11
N ASN A 429 1.95 21.56 13.46
CA ASN A 429 2.60 21.60 14.77
C ASN A 429 4.12 21.86 14.66
N GLU A 430 4.76 22.32 15.74
CA GLU A 430 6.22 22.61 15.81
C GLU A 430 7.11 21.46 15.30
N ASP A 431 6.63 20.23 15.46
CA ASP A 431 7.35 19.00 15.16
C ASP A 431 7.16 18.50 13.71
N PHE A 432 6.18 19.06 13.01
CA PHE A 432 5.96 18.89 11.56
C PHE A 432 5.90 20.28 10.90
N PRO A 433 7.07 20.94 10.77
CA PRO A 433 7.15 22.26 10.16
C PRO A 433 6.67 22.23 8.69
N SER A 434 6.56 23.42 8.10
CA SER A 434 6.28 23.57 6.67
C SER A 434 7.12 22.62 5.81
N TYR A 435 6.48 22.07 4.78
CA TYR A 435 7.08 21.14 3.83
C TYR A 435 8.33 21.70 3.13
N GLU A 436 8.49 23.04 3.10
CA GLU A 436 9.70 23.74 2.66
C GLU A 436 10.98 23.26 3.36
N LYS A 437 10.88 22.69 4.56
CA LYS A 437 12.04 22.14 5.28
C LYS A 437 12.45 20.73 4.84
N TYR A 438 11.60 20.06 4.06
CA TYR A 438 11.78 18.66 3.66
C TYR A 438 12.04 18.52 2.15
N PHE A 439 11.55 19.46 1.37
CA PHE A 439 11.63 19.44 -0.07
C PHE A 439 12.44 20.62 -0.60
N GLU A 440 13.35 20.34 -1.52
CA GLU A 440 14.07 21.34 -2.29
C GLU A 440 13.37 21.59 -3.64
N GLY A 441 13.50 22.80 -4.19
CA GLY A 441 12.91 23.15 -5.48
C GLY A 441 11.42 23.50 -5.41
N ASN A 442 10.64 23.07 -6.42
CA ASN A 442 9.21 23.40 -6.50
C ASN A 442 8.42 22.57 -5.47
N LEU A 443 7.97 23.25 -4.41
CA LEU A 443 7.26 22.61 -3.31
C LEU A 443 5.98 21.90 -3.77
N GLY A 444 5.17 22.55 -4.60
CA GLY A 444 3.92 21.98 -5.08
C GLY A 444 4.12 20.71 -5.91
N ARG A 445 5.12 20.68 -6.80
CA ARG A 445 5.51 19.47 -7.52
C ARG A 445 5.93 18.34 -6.58
N ASN A 446 6.68 18.65 -5.52
CA ASN A 446 7.09 17.65 -4.54
C ASN A 446 5.90 17.12 -3.72
N LEU A 447 4.94 17.98 -3.37
CA LEU A 447 3.68 17.56 -2.74
C LEU A 447 2.84 16.67 -3.64
N TYR A 448 2.80 17.01 -4.93
CA TYR A 448 2.14 16.19 -5.93
C TYR A 448 2.83 14.82 -6.10
N GLN A 449 4.16 14.79 -6.08
CA GLN A 449 4.93 13.54 -6.07
C GLN A 449 4.69 12.72 -4.80
N LEU A 450 4.50 13.36 -3.65
CA LEU A 450 4.16 12.69 -2.40
C LEU A 450 2.79 12.02 -2.48
N LEU A 451 1.79 12.70 -3.04
CA LEU A 451 0.48 12.11 -3.32
C LEU A 451 0.59 10.91 -4.24
N TYR A 452 1.28 11.06 -5.37
CA TYR A 452 1.51 9.99 -6.35
C TYR A 452 2.11 8.73 -5.70
N ARG A 453 3.19 8.89 -4.92
CA ARG A 453 3.82 7.76 -4.21
C ARG A 453 2.96 7.18 -3.08
N SER A 454 2.08 7.97 -2.48
CA SER A 454 1.20 7.48 -1.41
C SER A 454 0.05 6.63 -1.93
N LEU A 455 -0.30 6.78 -3.21
CA LEU A 455 -1.31 5.96 -3.90
C LEU A 455 -0.71 4.69 -4.50
N ASP A 456 0.61 4.67 -4.67
CA ASP A 456 1.32 3.52 -5.22
C ASP A 456 1.13 2.29 -4.31
N SER A 457 0.94 1.13 -4.93
CA SER A 457 0.74 -0.16 -4.24
C SER A 457 -0.54 -0.29 -3.38
N ILE A 458 -1.52 0.61 -3.53
CA ILE A 458 -2.84 0.44 -2.91
C ILE A 458 -3.71 -0.50 -3.77
N TYR A 459 -4.44 -1.41 -3.11
CA TYR A 459 -5.40 -2.30 -3.75
C TYR A 459 -6.84 -1.85 -3.53
N LEU A 460 -7.62 -1.90 -4.60
CA LEU A 460 -9.04 -1.54 -4.69
C LEU A 460 -9.93 -2.77 -4.72
N LYS A 461 -11.20 -2.61 -4.34
CA LYS A 461 -12.21 -3.64 -4.58
C LYS A 461 -12.64 -3.56 -6.04
N SER A 462 -12.75 -4.71 -6.71
CA SER A 462 -13.36 -4.78 -8.03
C SER A 462 -14.80 -5.24 -7.98
N ALA A 463 -15.65 -4.59 -8.79
CA ALA A 463 -17.05 -4.96 -8.97
C ALA A 463 -17.28 -5.99 -10.08
N GLN A 464 -16.25 -6.31 -10.88
CA GLN A 464 -16.39 -7.19 -12.04
C GLN A 464 -16.56 -8.67 -11.63
N SER A 465 -17.69 -9.27 -12.03
CA SER A 465 -17.88 -10.72 -12.08
C SER A 465 -17.43 -11.25 -13.44
N PHE A 466 -16.44 -12.15 -13.47
CA PHE A 466 -15.84 -12.60 -14.73
C PHE A 466 -16.39 -13.95 -15.21
N SER A 467 -16.43 -14.09 -16.54
CA SER A 467 -16.74 -15.32 -17.27
C SER A 467 -15.65 -16.38 -17.06
N GLU A 468 -16.05 -17.65 -17.00
CA GLU A 468 -15.20 -18.81 -16.66
C GLU A 468 -14.03 -19.06 -17.65
N GLU A 469 -14.01 -18.43 -18.83
CA GLU A 469 -13.03 -18.75 -19.88
C GLU A 469 -11.61 -18.24 -19.62
N LYS A 470 -11.42 -17.10 -18.95
CA LYS A 470 -10.07 -16.54 -18.70
C LYS A 470 -9.45 -17.11 -17.43
N MET A 471 -8.16 -17.43 -17.47
CA MET A 471 -7.41 -17.89 -16.31
C MET A 471 -7.06 -16.70 -15.41
N GLU A 472 -7.38 -16.82 -14.13
CA GLU A 472 -7.06 -15.82 -13.11
C GLU A 472 -5.88 -16.31 -12.27
N ILE A 473 -4.84 -15.48 -12.12
CA ILE A 473 -3.78 -15.72 -11.15
C ILE A 473 -4.22 -15.14 -9.82
N ARG A 474 -4.46 -16.02 -8.86
CA ARG A 474 -5.02 -15.65 -7.57
C ARG A 474 -3.93 -15.56 -6.52
N ASP A 475 -4.19 -14.73 -5.52
CA ASP A 475 -3.37 -14.69 -4.32
C ASP A 475 -3.59 -15.95 -3.46
N TRP A 476 -2.57 -16.45 -2.77
CA TRP A 476 -2.71 -17.62 -1.89
C TRP A 476 -3.77 -17.46 -0.79
N HIS A 477 -3.98 -16.25 -0.27
CA HIS A 477 -5.04 -15.98 0.71
C HIS A 477 -6.44 -16.17 0.11
N SER A 478 -6.60 -16.10 -1.22
CA SER A 478 -7.90 -16.31 -1.90
C SER A 478 -8.41 -17.75 -1.74
N VAL A 479 -7.53 -18.74 -1.54
CA VAL A 479 -7.87 -20.15 -1.30
C VAL A 479 -8.88 -20.28 -0.14
N MET A 480 -8.72 -19.44 0.88
CA MET A 480 -9.58 -19.42 2.07
C MET A 480 -11.01 -18.93 1.75
N TYR A 481 -11.20 -18.11 0.72
CA TYR A 481 -12.52 -17.65 0.28
C TYR A 481 -13.27 -18.72 -0.55
N GLU A 482 -12.56 -19.58 -1.29
CA GLU A 482 -13.19 -20.52 -2.22
C GLU A 482 -13.92 -21.69 -1.56
N LYS A 483 -13.50 -22.11 -0.36
CA LYS A 483 -14.23 -23.10 0.45
C LYS A 483 -15.71 -22.67 0.67
N LYS A 484 -16.02 -21.37 0.55
CA LYS A 484 -17.38 -20.79 0.63
C LYS A 484 -18.24 -21.08 -0.61
N ARG A 485 -17.67 -21.13 -1.81
CA ARG A 485 -18.45 -21.32 -3.07
C ARG A 485 -18.94 -22.75 -3.24
N LYS A 486 -18.15 -23.76 -2.85
CA LYS A 486 -18.56 -25.17 -2.94
C LYS A 486 -19.80 -25.50 -2.10
N ARG A 487 -20.04 -24.79 -0.98
CA ARG A 487 -21.26 -24.98 -0.16
C ARG A 487 -22.53 -24.41 -0.81
N ARG A 488 -22.44 -23.40 -1.70
CA ARG A 488 -23.61 -22.81 -2.38
C ARG A 488 -24.16 -23.64 -3.54
N LEU A 489 -23.38 -24.60 -4.05
CA LEU A 489 -23.80 -25.49 -5.14
C LEU A 489 -24.45 -26.79 -4.62
N PHE A 490 -24.45 -26.99 -3.30
CA PHE A 490 -25.02 -28.18 -2.62
C PHE A 490 -26.03 -27.82 -1.51
N SER A 491 -26.56 -26.60 -1.52
CA SER A 491 -27.71 -26.13 -0.73
C SER A 491 -28.75 -25.58 -1.67
#